data_AF-A0A924B066-F1
#
_entry.id   AF-A0A924B066-F1
#
_cell.length_a   1.000
_cell.length_b   1.000
_cell.length_c   1.000
_cell.angle_alpha   90.00
_cell.angle_beta   90.00
_cell.angle_gamma   90.00
#
_symmetry.space_group_name_H-M   'P 1'
#
loop_
_entity.id
_entity.type
_entity.pdbx_description
1 polymer ?
#
loop_
_entity_poly.entity_id
_entity_poly.type
_entity_poly.pdbx_seq_one_letter_code
_entity_poly.pdbx_strand_id
1 'polypeptide(L)'
;MKRFISLGLFATFLISVATPQSFAATDRVGGPCKTINQKIKIETFSATCTKVGSKLIWKKSLGTKASSPSAAPKKKAATPNPSATSPSPKTKLAPVASTQSAYAINVSTGSWFFNFSYLLDGVKGALKSDPAKSKILFLPVGKLVQLTLTNSSDVTHGFWIPGLLIDKETLPGNKANVEFTPDKVGTYPSSCNISCGRGHATMTFTVEVVSEADYLKYLAGLKS
;
A
#
# COMPACT_ATOMS: atom_id res chain seq x y z
N MET A 1 38.38 -3.75 -63.24
CA MET A 1 37.61 -4.97 -62.91
C MET A 1 36.24 -4.52 -62.41
N LYS A 2 35.19 -4.79 -63.20
CA LYS A 2 33.80 -4.37 -62.98
C LYS A 2 33.08 -5.44 -62.14
N ARG A 3 32.47 -5.09 -60.99
CA ARG A 3 31.42 -5.89 -60.30
C ARG A 3 30.52 -4.93 -59.50
N PHE A 4 29.35 -4.60 -60.02
CA PHE A 4 28.02 -5.21 -59.83
C PHE A 4 27.19 -4.44 -58.78
N ILE A 5 26.30 -3.63 -59.33
CA ILE A 5 25.23 -2.88 -58.67
C ILE A 5 24.12 -3.88 -58.34
N SER A 6 23.70 -3.95 -57.07
CA SER A 6 22.46 -4.64 -56.66
C SER A 6 21.51 -3.59 -56.10
N LEU A 7 20.53 -3.21 -56.92
CA LEU A 7 19.35 -2.45 -56.52
C LEU A 7 18.41 -3.40 -55.76
N GLY A 8 18.36 -3.26 -54.44
CA GLY A 8 17.36 -3.89 -53.59
C GLY A 8 16.08 -3.05 -53.54
N LEU A 9 14.99 -3.62 -54.02
CA LEU A 9 13.62 -3.11 -53.96
C LEU A 9 13.24 -2.77 -52.49
N PHE A 10 13.04 -1.48 -52.19
CA PHE A 10 12.43 -1.05 -50.93
C PHE A 10 10.90 -1.18 -51.06
N ALA A 11 10.35 -2.24 -50.47
CA ALA A 11 8.92 -2.37 -50.28
C ALA A 11 8.43 -1.31 -49.27
N THR A 12 7.65 -0.34 -49.75
CA THR A 12 6.95 0.65 -48.93
C THR A 12 5.86 -0.04 -48.10
N PHE A 13 6.16 -0.34 -46.84
CA PHE A 13 5.18 -0.77 -45.86
C PHE A 13 4.38 0.45 -45.41
N LEU A 14 3.12 0.54 -45.85
CA LEU A 14 2.15 1.52 -45.36
C LEU A 14 1.84 1.19 -43.89
N ILE A 15 2.52 1.87 -42.97
CA ILE A 15 2.16 1.87 -41.55
C ILE A 15 0.90 2.71 -41.41
N SER A 16 -0.23 2.01 -41.27
CA SER A 16 -1.51 2.57 -40.87
C SER A 16 -1.34 3.40 -39.61
N VAL A 17 -1.67 4.69 -39.72
CA VAL A 17 -1.66 5.65 -38.61
C VAL A 17 -2.69 5.18 -37.59
N ALA A 18 -2.22 4.55 -36.50
CA ALA A 18 -3.05 4.24 -35.36
C ALA A 18 -3.43 5.55 -34.67
N THR A 19 -4.70 5.91 -34.81
CA THR A 19 -5.39 6.95 -34.05
C THR A 19 -5.05 6.82 -32.56
N PRO A 20 -4.65 7.88 -31.85
CA PRO A 20 -4.57 7.84 -30.40
C PRO A 20 -5.98 7.61 -29.85
N GLN A 21 -6.23 6.39 -29.37
CA GLN A 21 -7.41 6.08 -28.60
C GLN A 21 -7.42 7.03 -27.39
N SER A 22 -8.40 7.92 -27.40
CA SER A 22 -8.76 8.76 -26.27
C SER A 22 -8.85 7.89 -25.02
N PHE A 23 -7.94 8.13 -24.07
CA PHE A 23 -8.02 7.60 -22.72
C PHE A 23 -9.27 8.18 -22.06
N ALA A 24 -10.41 7.50 -22.22
CA ALA A 24 -11.57 7.70 -21.37
C ALA A 24 -11.26 7.02 -20.02
N ALA A 25 -10.58 7.76 -19.17
CA ALA A 25 -10.52 7.53 -17.75
C ALA A 25 -11.92 7.69 -17.16
N THR A 26 -12.64 6.60 -16.89
CA THR A 26 -13.81 6.62 -16.01
C THR A 26 -13.99 5.28 -15.27
N ASP A 27 -13.52 5.29 -14.02
CA ASP A 27 -14.26 4.84 -12.84
C ASP A 27 -14.24 3.37 -12.40
N ARG A 28 -13.17 3.10 -11.65
CA ARG A 28 -13.03 2.10 -10.58
C ARG A 28 -14.12 2.26 -9.52
N VAL A 29 -15.10 1.35 -9.53
CA VAL A 29 -15.57 0.47 -8.43
C VAL A 29 -16.53 -0.53 -9.09
N GLY A 30 -16.21 -1.83 -9.05
CA GLY A 30 -17.14 -2.90 -9.50
C GLY A 30 -17.07 -3.32 -10.97
N GLY A 31 -16.08 -2.87 -11.75
CA GLY A 31 -15.95 -3.21 -13.17
C GLY A 31 -17.02 -2.54 -14.06
N PRO A 32 -17.08 -2.86 -15.37
CA PRO A 32 -18.05 -2.27 -16.28
C PRO A 32 -19.47 -2.66 -15.86
N CYS A 33 -20.37 -1.67 -15.73
CA CYS A 33 -21.75 -1.98 -15.38
C CYS A 33 -22.47 -2.67 -16.55
N LYS A 34 -23.17 -3.76 -16.25
CA LYS A 34 -23.75 -4.67 -17.26
C LYS A 34 -25.22 -4.41 -17.52
N THR A 35 -25.93 -3.84 -16.54
CA THR A 35 -27.37 -3.61 -16.60
C THR A 35 -27.75 -2.20 -16.15
N ILE A 36 -28.69 -1.59 -16.86
CA ILE A 36 -29.30 -0.31 -16.49
C ILE A 36 -29.95 -0.46 -15.11
N ASN A 37 -29.80 0.55 -14.24
CA ASN A 37 -30.27 0.56 -12.85
C ASN A 37 -29.56 -0.39 -11.89
N GLN A 38 -28.43 -1.01 -12.27
CA GLN A 38 -27.57 -1.69 -11.32
C GLN A 38 -27.10 -0.72 -10.23
N LYS A 39 -27.28 -1.07 -8.96
CA LYS A 39 -26.89 -0.23 -7.80
C LYS A 39 -25.75 -0.89 -7.02
N ILE A 40 -24.75 -0.11 -6.67
CA ILE A 40 -23.72 -0.48 -5.69
C ILE A 40 -23.88 0.43 -4.49
N LYS A 41 -23.99 -0.16 -3.31
CA LYS A 41 -24.05 0.57 -2.04
C LYS A 41 -22.80 0.26 -1.25
N ILE A 42 -21.97 1.29 -1.05
CA ILE A 42 -20.84 1.28 -0.13
C ILE A 42 -21.22 2.22 1.01
N GLU A 43 -20.67 2.02 2.21
CA GLU A 43 -21.11 2.74 3.41
C GLU A 43 -21.11 4.27 3.27
N THR A 44 -20.25 4.81 2.41
CA THR A 44 -20.06 6.25 2.22
C THR A 44 -20.63 6.80 0.90
N PHE A 45 -21.05 5.95 -0.03
CA PHE A 45 -21.66 6.39 -1.28
C PHE A 45 -22.51 5.31 -1.95
N SER A 46 -23.46 5.74 -2.74
CA SER A 46 -24.17 4.86 -3.68
C SER A 46 -23.77 5.20 -5.10
N ALA A 47 -23.69 4.21 -5.98
CA ALA A 47 -23.52 4.42 -7.41
C ALA A 47 -24.64 3.69 -8.15
N THR A 48 -25.22 4.34 -9.18
CA THR A 48 -26.27 3.76 -10.02
C THR A 48 -25.84 3.77 -11.48
N CYS A 49 -25.89 2.62 -12.14
CA CYS A 49 -25.58 2.48 -13.56
C CYS A 49 -26.68 3.14 -14.39
N THR A 50 -26.29 4.17 -15.15
CA THR A 50 -27.19 4.96 -16.00
C THR A 50 -26.69 4.92 -17.44
N LYS A 51 -27.63 4.92 -18.39
CA LYS A 51 -27.30 5.01 -19.81
C LYS A 51 -27.03 6.47 -20.18
N VAL A 52 -25.83 6.74 -20.70
CA VAL A 52 -25.48 8.05 -21.28
C VAL A 52 -25.06 7.81 -22.73
N GLY A 53 -25.92 8.23 -23.66
CA GLY A 53 -25.77 7.89 -25.07
C GLY A 53 -25.87 6.38 -25.33
N SER A 54 -24.87 5.82 -26.01
CA SER A 54 -24.75 4.38 -26.31
C SER A 54 -23.99 3.58 -25.24
N LYS A 55 -23.54 4.21 -24.15
CA LYS A 55 -22.71 3.59 -23.11
C LYS A 55 -23.41 3.55 -21.76
N LEU A 56 -23.08 2.53 -20.97
CA LEU A 56 -23.49 2.41 -19.58
C LEU A 56 -22.37 2.94 -18.68
N ILE A 57 -22.70 3.86 -17.78
CA ILE A 57 -21.73 4.50 -16.87
C ILE A 57 -22.24 4.52 -15.43
N TRP A 58 -21.31 4.47 -14.47
CA TRP A 58 -21.64 4.63 -13.06
C TRP A 58 -21.87 6.10 -12.71
N LYS A 59 -23.05 6.42 -12.15
CA LYS A 59 -23.33 7.75 -11.58
C LYS A 59 -23.28 7.66 -10.05
N LYS A 60 -22.27 8.30 -9.45
CA LYS A 60 -22.08 8.34 -7.99
C LYS A 60 -23.04 9.35 -7.35
N SER A 61 -23.64 8.97 -6.23
CA SER A 61 -24.42 9.82 -5.34
C SER A 61 -23.81 9.72 -3.93
N LEU A 62 -23.30 10.85 -3.45
CA LEU A 62 -22.77 10.99 -2.09
C LEU A 62 -23.95 11.09 -1.12
N GLY A 63 -23.98 10.20 -0.13
CA GLY A 63 -24.98 10.28 0.93
C GLY A 63 -24.65 11.48 1.83
N THR A 64 -25.54 12.46 1.89
CA THR A 64 -25.44 13.58 2.83
C THR A 64 -25.70 13.06 4.24
N LYS A 65 -24.64 12.73 5.00
CA LYS A 65 -24.77 12.63 6.47
C LYS A 65 -24.26 13.94 7.06
N ALA A 66 -25.19 14.83 7.36
CA ALA A 66 -24.95 16.06 8.08
C ALA A 66 -24.40 15.73 9.48
N SER A 67 -23.22 16.25 9.80
CA SER A 67 -22.66 16.26 11.15
C SER A 67 -23.29 17.40 11.96
N SER A 68 -24.03 17.05 13.02
CA SER A 68 -24.50 17.99 14.04
C SER A 68 -23.42 18.12 15.14
N PRO A 69 -23.12 19.32 15.67
CA PRO A 69 -22.11 19.49 16.73
C PRO A 69 -22.76 19.31 18.11
N SER A 70 -22.25 18.36 18.91
CA SER A 70 -22.66 18.19 20.32
C SER A 70 -21.47 18.43 21.26
N ALA A 71 -21.63 19.50 22.03
CA ALA A 71 -21.05 19.89 23.31
C ALA A 71 -19.85 19.13 23.90
N ALA A 72 -18.81 19.91 24.20
CA ALA A 72 -17.67 19.56 25.05
C ALA A 72 -18.05 19.45 26.55
N PRO A 73 -17.37 18.59 27.32
CA PRO A 73 -17.19 18.78 28.75
C PRO A 73 -15.72 19.06 29.13
N LYS A 74 -15.52 20.13 29.91
CA LYS A 74 -14.25 20.58 30.51
C LYS A 74 -13.80 19.67 31.65
N LYS A 75 -12.51 19.29 31.72
CA LYS A 75 -11.74 19.02 32.98
C LYS A 75 -10.25 19.34 32.72
N LYS A 76 -9.72 20.43 33.29
CA LYS A 76 -9.06 20.65 34.61
C LYS A 76 -7.57 20.27 34.60
N ALA A 77 -6.74 21.31 34.71
CA ALA A 77 -5.29 21.29 34.70
C ALA A 77 -4.68 20.76 36.00
N ALA A 78 -3.51 20.13 35.88
CA ALA A 78 -2.55 19.94 36.97
C ALA A 78 -1.13 20.18 36.41
N THR A 79 -0.34 20.92 37.19
CA THR A 79 0.97 21.50 36.90
C THR A 79 2.14 20.53 37.10
N PRO A 80 3.36 20.86 36.61
CA PRO A 80 4.51 19.95 36.50
C PRO A 80 5.65 20.24 37.50
N ASN A 81 6.59 19.31 37.71
CA ASN A 81 8.04 19.62 37.87
C ASN A 81 8.97 18.37 37.86
N PRO A 82 10.33 18.49 37.81
CA PRO A 82 11.13 17.88 36.73
C PRO A 82 12.38 17.12 37.24
N SER A 83 13.21 16.63 36.30
CA SER A 83 14.68 16.43 36.35
C SER A 83 15.03 15.19 35.52
N ALA A 84 15.68 15.28 34.35
CA ALA A 84 17.08 15.64 34.05
C ALA A 84 17.75 14.37 33.48
N THR A 85 18.59 14.29 32.44
CA THR A 85 19.19 15.21 31.45
C THR A 85 19.99 14.32 30.48
N SER A 86 19.97 14.56 29.15
CA SER A 86 21.16 14.77 28.27
C SER A 86 20.77 14.91 26.79
N PRO A 87 21.50 15.68 25.95
CA PRO A 87 20.91 16.43 24.83
C PRO A 87 21.22 15.89 23.43
N SER A 88 20.28 16.10 22.50
CA SER A 88 20.48 16.17 21.05
C SER A 88 19.38 17.05 20.41
N PRO A 89 19.61 17.60 19.20
CA PRO A 89 19.19 18.96 18.82
C PRO A 89 17.68 19.20 18.82
N LYS A 90 17.27 20.33 19.40
CA LYS A 90 15.87 20.77 19.52
C LYS A 90 15.35 21.29 18.18
N THR A 91 14.68 20.44 17.41
CA THR A 91 13.56 20.87 16.58
C THR A 91 12.29 20.33 17.21
N LYS A 92 11.42 21.23 17.66
CA LYS A 92 10.14 20.93 18.29
C LYS A 92 9.18 20.32 17.25
N LEU A 93 9.15 18.99 17.12
CA LEU A 93 8.00 18.33 16.50
C LEU A 93 6.86 18.32 17.52
N ALA A 94 5.73 18.90 17.12
CA ALA A 94 4.45 18.79 17.82
C ALA A 94 4.02 17.31 17.91
N PRO A 95 3.17 16.93 18.88
CA PRO A 95 2.67 15.55 18.96
C PRO A 95 1.85 15.26 17.70
N VAL A 96 2.36 14.38 16.84
CA VAL A 96 1.56 13.79 15.76
C VAL A 96 0.52 12.91 16.46
N ALA A 97 -0.69 13.45 16.61
CA ALA A 97 -1.83 12.67 17.03
C ALA A 97 -1.93 11.45 16.12
N SER A 98 -2.04 10.26 16.71
CA SER A 98 -2.14 8.98 16.02
C SER A 98 -3.45 8.88 15.25
N THR A 99 -3.52 9.50 14.09
CA THR A 99 -4.46 9.12 13.03
C THR A 99 -3.85 7.91 12.37
N GLN A 100 -4.48 6.75 12.54
CA GLN A 100 -4.06 5.52 11.89
C GLN A 100 -3.91 5.80 10.39
N SER A 101 -2.71 5.61 9.85
CA SER A 101 -2.49 5.84 8.42
C SER A 101 -3.35 4.86 7.63
N ALA A 102 -3.96 5.32 6.54
CA ALA A 102 -4.75 4.48 5.64
C ALA A 102 -3.95 3.29 5.04
N TYR A 103 -2.63 3.26 5.27
CA TYR A 103 -1.68 2.24 4.82
C TYR A 103 -0.84 1.71 5.97
N ALA A 104 -1.47 1.47 7.12
CA ALA A 104 -0.85 0.83 8.27
C ALA A 104 -0.79 -0.70 8.08
N ILE A 105 0.39 -1.28 8.28
CA ILE A 105 0.66 -2.71 8.08
C ILE A 105 1.40 -3.26 9.29
N ASN A 106 0.86 -4.33 9.88
CA ASN A 106 1.57 -5.12 10.89
C ASN A 106 2.45 -6.15 10.19
N VAL A 107 3.72 -6.18 10.56
CA VAL A 107 4.70 -7.18 10.11
C VAL A 107 4.98 -8.09 11.30
N SER A 108 4.54 -9.35 11.23
CA SER A 108 4.86 -10.35 12.23
C SER A 108 6.12 -11.11 11.81
N THR A 109 7.07 -11.18 12.74
CA THR A 109 8.39 -11.80 12.56
C THR A 109 8.61 -12.85 13.65
N GLY A 110 9.28 -13.93 13.29
CA GLY A 110 9.58 -15.07 14.17
C GLY A 110 10.34 -16.11 13.38
N SER A 111 10.39 -17.37 13.85
CA SER A 111 11.26 -18.43 13.33
C SER A 111 11.17 -18.59 11.81
N TRP A 112 12.01 -17.84 11.12
CA TRP A 112 12.22 -17.80 9.67
C TRP A 112 10.99 -17.44 8.83
N PHE A 113 10.15 -16.51 9.31
CA PHE A 113 9.03 -15.98 8.54
C PHE A 113 8.85 -14.46 8.67
N PHE A 114 8.24 -13.88 7.64
CA PHE A 114 7.62 -12.56 7.65
C PHE A 114 6.17 -12.72 7.22
N ASN A 115 5.25 -12.23 8.04
CA ASN A 115 3.81 -12.24 7.75
C ASN A 115 3.26 -10.81 7.76
N PHE A 116 2.40 -10.51 6.81
CA PHE A 116 1.88 -9.16 6.61
C PHE A 116 0.38 -9.13 6.91
N SER A 117 -0.03 -8.16 7.74
CA SER A 117 -1.44 -7.93 8.06
C SER A 117 -1.78 -6.47 7.84
N TYR A 118 -2.70 -6.21 6.93
CA TYR A 118 -3.07 -4.86 6.49
C TYR A 118 -4.23 -4.34 7.34
N LEU A 119 -4.06 -3.13 7.88
CA LEU A 119 -5.07 -2.45 8.69
C LEU A 119 -5.79 -1.43 7.81
N LEU A 120 -7.11 -1.55 7.73
CA LEU A 120 -7.95 -0.66 6.94
C LEU A 120 -8.94 0.04 7.85
N ASP A 121 -9.09 1.35 7.65
CA ASP A 121 -10.10 2.13 8.36
C ASP A 121 -11.50 1.61 8.02
N GLY A 122 -12.32 1.42 9.06
CA GLY A 122 -13.69 0.92 8.94
C GLY A 122 -13.83 -0.60 8.75
N VAL A 123 -12.72 -1.35 8.57
CA VAL A 123 -12.74 -2.82 8.57
C VAL A 123 -12.39 -3.32 9.98
N LYS A 124 -13.28 -4.12 10.57
CA LYS A 124 -12.97 -4.80 11.84
C LYS A 124 -11.98 -5.94 11.57
N GLY A 125 -10.77 -5.83 12.13
CA GLY A 125 -9.72 -6.83 12.00
C GLY A 125 -8.64 -6.42 11.00
N ALA A 126 -7.65 -7.29 10.83
CA ALA A 126 -6.55 -7.09 9.89
C ALA A 126 -6.70 -8.08 8.74
N LEU A 127 -6.61 -7.60 7.50
CA LEU A 127 -6.56 -8.47 6.33
C LEU A 127 -5.21 -9.17 6.29
N LYS A 128 -5.20 -10.50 6.34
CA LYS A 128 -3.95 -11.26 6.42
C LYS A 128 -3.55 -11.76 5.03
N SER A 129 -2.28 -11.54 4.66
CA SER A 129 -1.70 -12.28 3.55
C SER A 129 -1.69 -13.77 3.86
N ASP A 130 -1.99 -14.62 2.89
CA ASP A 130 -1.90 -16.08 3.07
C ASP A 130 -0.42 -16.47 3.28
N PRO A 131 -0.03 -16.94 4.49
CA PRO A 131 1.36 -17.27 4.80
C PRO A 131 1.90 -18.44 3.97
N ALA A 132 1.01 -19.30 3.46
CA ALA A 132 1.38 -20.43 2.61
C ALA A 132 1.50 -20.05 1.12
N LYS A 133 0.96 -18.89 0.70
CA LYS A 133 0.88 -18.51 -0.73
C LYS A 133 1.63 -17.24 -1.09
N SER A 134 1.94 -16.34 -0.15
CA SER A 134 2.66 -15.12 -0.52
C SER A 134 3.60 -14.61 0.57
N LYS A 135 4.91 -14.73 0.31
CA LYS A 135 5.96 -13.94 0.98
C LYS A 135 6.10 -12.57 0.30
N ILE A 136 4.97 -11.91 0.00
CA ILE A 136 4.93 -10.66 -0.76
C ILE A 136 4.25 -9.56 0.06
N LEU A 137 4.96 -8.46 0.28
CA LEU A 137 4.44 -7.23 0.88
C LEU A 137 4.04 -6.26 -0.24
N PHE A 138 2.77 -5.92 -0.34
CA PHE A 138 2.29 -4.93 -1.31
C PHE A 138 2.27 -3.55 -0.69
N LEU A 139 2.79 -2.56 -1.41
CA LEU A 139 2.83 -1.16 -0.97
C LEU A 139 2.29 -0.23 -2.06
N PRO A 140 1.52 0.81 -1.72
CA PRO A 140 1.08 1.80 -2.70
C PRO A 140 2.15 2.87 -2.92
N VAL A 141 2.51 3.11 -4.19
CA VAL A 141 3.44 4.18 -4.57
C VAL A 141 2.90 5.56 -4.19
N GLY A 142 3.79 6.44 -3.72
CA GLY A 142 3.49 7.84 -3.40
C GLY A 142 2.63 8.04 -2.14
N LYS A 143 2.48 7.01 -1.30
CA LYS A 143 1.70 7.07 -0.06
C LYS A 143 2.57 6.83 1.17
N LEU A 144 2.28 7.53 2.25
CA LEU A 144 2.91 7.30 3.54
C LEU A 144 2.46 5.94 4.09
N VAL A 145 3.39 5.02 4.22
CA VAL A 145 3.19 3.67 4.76
C VAL A 145 3.76 3.61 6.16
N GLN A 146 3.02 3.01 7.09
CA GLN A 146 3.49 2.72 8.44
C GLN A 146 3.57 1.22 8.65
N LEU A 147 4.77 0.71 8.84
CA LEU A 147 5.01 -0.68 9.22
C LEU A 147 5.23 -0.76 10.73
N THR A 148 4.43 -1.59 11.40
CA THR A 148 4.66 -1.98 12.79
C THR A 148 5.17 -3.41 12.82
N LEU A 149 6.47 -3.55 13.03
CA LEU A 149 7.12 -4.84 13.13
C LEU A 149 6.99 -5.37 14.56
N THR A 150 6.52 -6.59 14.70
CA THR A 150 6.38 -7.29 15.99
C THR A 150 7.12 -8.61 15.91
N ASN A 151 8.02 -8.84 16.86
CA ASN A 151 8.76 -10.09 16.99
C ASN A 151 8.07 -11.01 17.99
N SER A 152 7.87 -12.29 17.63
CA SER A 152 7.25 -13.31 18.49
C SER A 152 8.17 -13.86 19.59
N SER A 153 9.17 -13.09 20.00
CA SER A 153 10.11 -13.39 21.11
C SER A 153 10.99 -14.62 20.90
N ASP A 154 11.45 -14.87 19.66
CA ASP A 154 12.45 -15.91 19.39
C ASP A 154 13.87 -15.34 19.47
N VAL A 155 14.36 -14.74 18.38
CA VAL A 155 15.70 -14.17 18.22
C VAL A 155 15.60 -12.83 17.49
N THR A 156 16.67 -12.06 17.44
CA THR A 156 16.68 -10.81 16.66
C THR A 156 16.54 -11.12 15.16
N HIS A 157 15.61 -10.42 14.50
CA HIS A 157 15.48 -10.45 13.05
C HIS A 157 15.77 -9.09 12.47
N GLY A 158 16.31 -9.06 11.26
CA GLY A 158 16.49 -7.85 10.48
C GLY A 158 15.43 -7.76 9.39
N PHE A 159 14.74 -6.64 9.26
CA PHE A 159 13.81 -6.37 8.19
C PHE A 159 14.47 -5.44 7.18
N TRP A 160 15.00 -6.05 6.11
CA TRP A 160 15.88 -5.36 5.17
C TRP A 160 15.32 -5.35 3.76
N ILE A 161 15.13 -4.14 3.23
CA ILE A 161 14.66 -3.87 1.87
C ILE A 161 15.63 -2.89 1.22
N PRO A 162 16.69 -3.37 0.53
CA PRO A 162 17.78 -2.51 0.05
C PRO A 162 17.31 -1.41 -0.90
N GLY A 163 16.43 -1.74 -1.85
CA GLY A 163 15.98 -0.78 -2.85
C GLY A 163 14.99 0.26 -2.34
N LEU A 164 14.56 0.15 -1.07
CA LEU A 164 13.78 1.18 -0.37
C LEU A 164 14.57 1.82 0.78
N LEU A 165 15.85 1.48 0.93
CA LEU A 165 16.74 1.95 2.00
C LEU A 165 16.19 1.68 3.42
N ILE A 166 15.47 0.57 3.57
CA ILE A 166 14.94 0.13 4.87
C ILE A 166 15.87 -0.91 5.45
N ASP A 167 16.36 -0.62 6.64
CA ASP A 167 17.11 -1.54 7.48
C ASP A 167 16.62 -1.37 8.91
N LYS A 168 15.86 -2.36 9.41
CA LYS A 168 15.29 -2.29 10.75
C LYS A 168 15.36 -3.60 11.49
N GLU A 169 15.96 -3.59 12.67
CA GLU A 169 16.01 -4.75 13.55
C GLU A 169 14.76 -4.85 14.43
N THR A 170 14.33 -6.08 14.70
CA THR A 170 13.28 -6.40 15.67
C THR A 170 13.84 -7.30 16.76
N LEU A 171 14.04 -6.72 17.96
CA LEU A 171 14.47 -7.48 19.13
C LEU A 171 13.35 -8.39 19.64
N PRO A 172 13.67 -9.56 20.23
CA PRO A 172 12.68 -10.44 20.85
C PRO A 172 11.74 -9.69 21.81
N GLY A 173 10.44 -9.93 21.70
CA GLY A 173 9.41 -9.32 22.54
C GLY A 173 9.16 -7.82 22.32
N ASN A 174 9.87 -7.20 21.39
CA ASN A 174 9.76 -5.78 21.11
C ASN A 174 9.00 -5.50 19.81
N LYS A 175 8.61 -4.24 19.67
CA LYS A 175 8.09 -3.69 18.43
C LYS A 175 9.05 -2.66 17.86
N ALA A 176 9.12 -2.59 16.54
CA ALA A 176 9.81 -1.54 15.82
C ALA A 176 8.85 -0.91 14.82
N ASN A 177 8.96 0.40 14.62
CA ASN A 177 8.16 1.11 13.62
C ASN A 177 9.06 1.58 12.48
N VAL A 178 8.55 1.50 11.26
CA VAL A 178 9.16 2.09 10.06
C VAL A 178 8.09 2.88 9.35
N GLU A 179 8.37 4.14 9.06
CA GLU A 179 7.48 5.02 8.30
C GLU A 179 8.24 5.58 7.11
N PHE A 180 7.68 5.42 5.91
CA PHE A 180 8.31 5.86 4.67
C PHE A 180 7.27 5.97 3.55
N THR A 181 7.68 6.61 2.45
CA THR A 181 6.86 6.75 1.24
C THR A 181 7.62 6.12 0.07
N PRO A 182 7.21 4.96 -0.47
CA PRO A 182 7.84 4.41 -1.66
C PRO A 182 7.52 5.29 -2.87
N ASP A 183 8.54 5.71 -3.61
CA ASP A 183 8.43 6.70 -4.68
C ASP A 183 8.43 6.10 -6.09
N LYS A 184 8.86 4.84 -6.22
CA LYS A 184 8.97 4.14 -7.50
C LYS A 184 8.24 2.79 -7.47
N VAL A 185 7.46 2.53 -8.53
CA VAL A 185 6.81 1.22 -8.76
C VAL A 185 7.87 0.19 -9.13
N GLY A 186 7.74 -1.02 -8.59
CA GLY A 186 8.63 -2.13 -8.92
C GLY A 186 8.64 -3.24 -7.88
N THR A 187 9.45 -4.26 -8.19
CA THR A 187 9.71 -5.41 -7.34
C THR A 187 11.03 -5.22 -6.61
N TYR A 188 11.00 -5.38 -5.29
CA TYR A 188 12.15 -5.18 -4.41
C TYR A 188 12.43 -6.47 -3.64
N PRO A 189 13.52 -7.21 -3.96
CA PRO A 189 13.92 -8.38 -3.20
C PRO A 189 14.34 -7.97 -1.80
N SER A 190 13.96 -8.75 -0.81
CA SER A 190 14.14 -8.43 0.60
C SER A 190 14.46 -9.69 1.42
N SER A 191 15.12 -9.51 2.55
CA SER A 191 15.53 -10.64 3.39
C SER A 191 15.74 -10.25 4.84
N CYS A 192 15.94 -11.26 5.68
CA CYS A 192 16.57 -11.08 6.96
C CYS A 192 18.07 -10.84 6.77
N ASN A 193 18.60 -9.71 7.26
CA ASN A 193 20.04 -9.36 7.18
C ASN A 193 20.81 -9.64 8.48
N ILE A 194 20.15 -10.20 9.50
CA ILE A 194 20.75 -10.57 10.79
C ILE A 194 20.70 -12.07 10.97
N SER A 195 21.82 -12.67 11.40
CA SER A 195 21.89 -14.10 11.69
C SER A 195 20.87 -14.48 12.77
N CYS A 196 19.79 -15.14 12.35
CA CYS A 196 18.65 -15.51 13.19
C CYS A 196 18.45 -17.04 13.30
N GLY A 197 19.54 -17.80 13.14
CA GLY A 197 19.55 -19.26 13.28
C GLY A 197 19.40 -20.02 11.96
N ARG A 198 18.99 -21.30 12.03
CA ARG A 198 19.16 -22.28 10.94
C ARG A 198 18.44 -21.92 9.63
N GLY A 199 17.27 -21.30 9.68
CA GLY A 199 16.52 -20.91 8.49
C GLY A 199 16.86 -19.50 7.97
N HIS A 200 17.85 -18.82 8.54
CA HIS A 200 18.21 -17.44 8.21
C HIS A 200 18.38 -17.20 6.70
N ALA A 201 19.16 -18.06 6.03
CA ALA A 201 19.45 -17.93 4.60
C ALA A 201 18.20 -18.02 3.70
N THR A 202 17.13 -18.67 4.17
CA THR A 202 15.86 -18.83 3.44
C THR A 202 14.78 -17.85 3.88
N MET A 203 15.10 -16.96 4.83
CA MET A 203 14.17 -15.98 5.38
C MET A 203 14.10 -14.76 4.47
N THR A 204 13.54 -14.96 3.27
CA THR A 204 13.39 -13.95 2.23
C THR A 204 11.93 -13.57 2.03
N PHE A 205 11.69 -12.39 1.48
CA PHE A 205 10.40 -11.92 1.03
C PHE A 205 10.57 -10.94 -0.14
N THR A 206 9.48 -10.63 -0.82
CA THR A 206 9.46 -9.67 -1.92
C THR A 206 8.56 -8.51 -1.54
N VAL A 207 8.93 -7.29 -1.92
CA VAL A 207 8.06 -6.13 -1.81
C VAL A 207 7.65 -5.70 -3.21
N GLU A 208 6.34 -5.54 -3.41
CA GLU A 208 5.74 -5.07 -4.65
C GLU A 208 5.19 -3.67 -4.41
N VAL A 209 5.87 -2.66 -4.95
CA VAL A 209 5.36 -1.29 -4.95
C VAL A 209 4.50 -1.13 -6.20
N VAL A 210 3.21 -0.89 -6.01
CA VAL A 210 2.21 -0.87 -7.08
C VAL A 210 1.39 0.42 -7.06
N SER A 211 0.54 0.61 -8.07
CA SER A 211 -0.43 1.71 -8.05
C SER A 211 -1.40 1.55 -6.88
N GLU A 212 -1.91 2.65 -6.33
CA GLU A 212 -2.89 2.61 -5.23
C GLU A 212 -4.11 1.73 -5.57
N ALA A 213 -4.55 1.74 -6.82
CA ALA A 213 -5.68 0.92 -7.23
C ALA A 213 -5.38 -0.58 -7.29
N ASP A 214 -4.17 -0.95 -7.71
CA ASP A 214 -3.75 -2.35 -7.70
C ASP A 214 -3.54 -2.85 -6.27
N TYR A 215 -3.03 -1.98 -5.39
CA TYR A 215 -2.95 -2.23 -3.96
C TYR A 215 -4.35 -2.50 -3.37
N LEU A 216 -5.33 -1.62 -3.62
CA LEU A 216 -6.71 -1.82 -3.14
C LEU A 216 -7.36 -3.08 -3.75
N LYS A 217 -7.07 -3.39 -5.02
CA LYS A 217 -7.53 -4.62 -5.67
C LYS A 217 -6.96 -5.86 -4.99
N TYR A 218 -5.68 -5.83 -4.63
CA TYR A 218 -5.03 -6.90 -3.89
C TYR A 218 -5.69 -7.09 -2.52
N LEU A 219 -5.90 -6.00 -1.76
CA LEU A 219 -6.56 -6.07 -0.46
C LEU A 219 -7.97 -6.66 -0.53
N ALA A 220 -8.75 -6.32 -1.56
CA ALA A 220 -10.09 -6.89 -1.75
C ALA A 220 -10.10 -8.42 -1.97
N GLY A 221 -8.96 -9.01 -2.35
CA GLY A 221 -8.79 -10.46 -2.49
C GLY A 221 -8.29 -11.16 -1.22
N LEU A 222 -7.90 -10.41 -0.19
CA LEU A 222 -7.44 -10.98 1.08
C LEU A 222 -8.62 -11.41 1.95
N LYS A 223 -8.37 -12.41 2.79
CA LYS A 223 -9.35 -12.84 3.80
C LYS A 223 -9.21 -11.98 5.05
N SER A 224 -10.35 -11.62 5.64
CA SER A 224 -10.46 -11.01 6.98
C SER A 224 -10.25 -12.04 8.08
#